data_AF-A0A2M7QYW0-F1
#
_entry.id   AF-A0A2M7QYW0-F1
#
_cell.length_a   1.000
_cell.length_b   1.000
_cell.length_c   1.000
_cell.angle_alpha   90.00
_cell.angle_beta   90.00
_cell.angle_gamma   90.00
#
_symmetry.space_group_name_H-M   'P 1'
#
loop_
_entity.id
_entity.type
_entity.pdbx_description
1 polymer ?
#
loop_
_entity_poly.entity_id
_entity_poly.type
_entity_poly.pdbx_seq_one_letter_code
_entity_poly.pdbx_strand_id
1 'polypeptide(L)' 'MGVALLSPLLSKFFRLLRLDIPKKNWLFFVLPVSIIVHISVGTITPFAAAFLDINGHFVLKAIVLVSLVLGIRGIKIIR' A
#
# COMPACT_ATOMS: atom_id res chain seq x y z
N MET A 1 -9.02 7.57 -7.85
CA MET A 1 -10.36 7.55 -7.21
C MET A 1 -10.83 6.14 -6.81
N GLY A 2 -10.49 5.08 -7.55
CA GLY A 2 -10.95 3.71 -7.24
C GLY A 2 -10.70 3.23 -5.79
N VAL A 3 -9.50 3.46 -5.24
CA VAL A 3 -9.20 3.03 -3.85
C VAL A 3 -9.98 3.82 -2.80
N ALA A 4 -10.31 5.10 -3.06
CA ALA A 4 -11.14 5.86 -2.14
C ALA A 4 -12.54 5.25 -2.01
N LEU A 5 -13.09 4.73 -3.12
CA LEU A 5 -14.38 4.03 -3.15
C LEU A 5 -14.31 2.64 -2.49
N LEU A 6 -13.18 1.95 -2.64
CA LEU A 6 -12.95 0.62 -2.02
C LEU A 6 -12.55 0.72 -0.53
N SER A 7 -12.04 1.86 -0.09
CA SER A 7 -11.57 2.09 1.29
C SER A 7 -12.58 1.71 2.40
N PRO A 8 -13.91 1.91 2.26
CA PRO A 8 -14.86 1.48 3.29
C PRO A 8 -14.97 -0.04 3.36
N LEU A 9 -14.89 -0.73 2.22
CA LEU A 9 -14.96 -2.18 2.14
C LEU A 9 -13.68 -2.82 2.72
N LEU A 10 -12.51 -2.32 2.33
CA LEU A 10 -11.23 -2.79 2.90
C LEU A 10 -11.16 -2.53 4.40
N SER A 11 -11.60 -1.37 4.88
CA SER A 11 -11.62 -1.09 6.33
C SER A 11 -12.54 -2.06 7.08
N LYS A 12 -13.71 -2.40 6.53
CA LYS A 12 -14.61 -3.42 7.12
C LYS A 12 -13.98 -4.81 7.12
N PHE A 13 -13.32 -5.19 6.02
CA PHE A 13 -12.64 -6.48 5.91
C PHE A 13 -11.52 -6.61 6.94
N PHE A 14 -10.66 -5.60 7.08
CA PHE A 14 -9.57 -5.63 8.06
C PHE A 14 -10.05 -5.53 9.51
N ARG A 15 -11.23 -4.95 9.75
CA ARG A 15 -11.86 -5.00 11.08
C ARG A 15 -12.21 -6.44 11.50
N LEU A 16 -12.51 -7.35 10.56
CA LEU A 16 -12.68 -8.79 10.87
C LEU A 16 -11.38 -9.40 11.40
N LEU A 17 -10.23 -8.91 10.92
CA LEU A 17 -8.89 -9.28 11.38
C LEU A 17 -8.45 -8.49 12.62
N ARG A 18 -9.37 -7.79 13.30
CA ARG A 18 -9.12 -6.93 14.46
C ARG A 18 -8.18 -5.75 14.18
N LEU A 19 -8.06 -5.32 12.93
CA LEU A 19 -7.26 -4.17 12.52
C LEU A 19 -8.18 -3.00 12.13
N ASP A 20 -8.11 -1.91 12.89
CA ASP A 20 -8.80 -0.65 12.57
C ASP A 20 -7.86 0.23 11.73
N ILE A 21 -8.07 0.22 10.42
CA ILE A 21 -7.28 1.00 9.46
C ILE A 21 -8.10 2.23 9.04
N PRO A 22 -7.62 3.46 9.29
CA PRO A 22 -8.32 4.67 8.87
C PRO A 22 -8.49 4.74 7.34
N LYS A 23 -9.65 5.23 6.87
CA LYS A 23 -9.95 5.32 5.43
C LYS A 23 -8.88 6.05 4.61
N LYS A 24 -8.32 7.13 5.16
CA LYS A 24 -7.26 7.93 4.54
C LYS A 24 -5.95 7.15 4.36
N ASN A 25 -5.68 6.16 5.23
CA ASN A 25 -4.45 5.39 5.19
C ASN A 25 -4.40 4.44 3.98
N TRP A 26 -5.56 4.00 3.49
CA TRP A 26 -5.65 3.18 2.28
C TRP A 26 -5.08 3.87 1.05
N LEU A 27 -5.14 5.20 0.97
CA LEU A 27 -4.54 5.95 -0.14
C LEU A 27 -3.01 5.81 -0.17
N PHE A 28 -2.38 5.76 0.99
CA PHE A 28 -0.93 5.59 1.09
C PHE A 28 -0.50 4.15 0.83
N PHE A 29 -1.37 3.17 1.12
CA PHE A 29 -1.11 1.77 0.79
C PHE A 29 -1.21 1.43 -0.70
N VAL A 30 -1.78 2.31 -1.54
CA VAL A 30 -1.96 2.02 -2.97
C VAL A 30 -0.64 1.70 -3.66
N LEU A 31 0.39 2.51 -3.44
CA LEU A 31 1.70 2.31 -4.07
C LEU A 31 2.35 0.99 -3.66
N PRO A 32 2.56 0.69 -2.37
CA PRO A 32 3.18 -0.56 -1.96
C PRO A 32 2.32 -1.79 -2.32
N VAL A 33 1.00 -1.73 -2.14
CA VAL A 33 0.10 -2.85 -2.49
C VAL A 33 0.10 -3.09 -4.00
N SER A 34 0.09 -2.04 -4.82
CA SER A 34 0.15 -2.19 -6.28
C SER A 34 1.44 -2.87 -6.73
N ILE A 35 2.60 -2.46 -6.19
CA ILE A 35 3.88 -3.12 -6.47
C ILE A 35 3.80 -4.61 -6.11
N ILE A 36 3.34 -4.94 -4.89
CA ILE A 36 3.23 -6.33 -4.43
C ILE A 36 2.31 -7.13 -5.36
N VAL A 37 1.12 -6.63 -5.67
CA VAL A 37 0.15 -7.32 -6.54
C VAL A 37 0.72 -7.56 -7.94
N HIS A 38 1.35 -6.55 -8.54
CA HIS A 38 1.96 -6.69 -9.87
C HIS A 38 3.07 -7.74 -9.89
N ILE A 39 3.92 -7.77 -8.85
CA ILE A 39 4.95 -8.80 -8.69
C ILE A 39 4.31 -10.18 -8.50
N SER A 40 3.30 -10.31 -7.65
CA SER A 40 2.63 -11.59 -7.36
C SER A 40 1.87 -12.17 -8.57
N VAL A 41 1.30 -11.31 -9.41
CA VAL A 41 0.59 -11.73 -10.63
C VAL A 41 1.57 -12.00 -11.79
N GLY A 42 2.85 -11.65 -11.64
CA GLY A 42 3.87 -11.80 -12.68
C GLY A 42 3.85 -10.69 -13.75
N THR A 43 2.96 -9.71 -13.62
CA THR A 43 2.86 -8.56 -14.53
C THR A 43 3.69 -7.40 -14.01
N ILE A 44 4.99 -7.43 -14.29
CA ILE A 44 5.95 -6.37 -13.91
C ILE A 44 5.63 -5.09 -14.71
N THR A 45 5.20 -4.04 -14.01
CA THR A 45 5.05 -2.69 -14.60
C THR A 45 6.39 -1.95 -14.59
N PRO A 46 6.59 -0.91 -15.42
CA PRO A 46 7.80 -0.08 -15.37
C PRO A 46 8.08 0.49 -13.96
N PHE A 47 7.01 0.78 -13.21
CA PHE A 47 7.09 1.24 -11.82
C PHE A 47 7.61 0.15 -10.87
N ALA A 48 7.08 -1.08 -10.98
CA ALA A 48 7.56 -2.21 -10.19
C ALA A 48 9.00 -2.61 -10.57
N ALA A 49 9.35 -2.57 -11.85
CA ALA A 49 10.71 -2.81 -12.33
C ALA A 49 11.71 -1.79 -11.75
N ALA A 50 11.37 -0.50 -11.79
CA ALA A 50 12.19 0.56 -11.21
C ALA A 50 12.33 0.45 -9.68
N PHE A 51 11.34 -0.10 -8.99
CA PHE A 51 11.43 -0.38 -7.56
C PHE A 51 12.33 -1.59 -7.25
N LEU A 52 12.31 -2.62 -8.09
CA LEU A 52 13.12 -3.83 -7.95
C LEU A 52 14.58 -3.65 -8.37
N ASP A 53 14.88 -2.66 -9.21
CA ASP A 53 16.26 -2.34 -9.58
C ASP A 53 17.07 -1.98 -8.33
N ILE A 54 18.06 -2.79 -7.99
CA ILE A 54 18.91 -2.60 -6.81
C ILE A 54 19.80 -1.36 -6.96
N ASN A 55 20.25 -1.05 -8.18
CA ASN A 55 21.30 -0.07 -8.43
C ASN A 55 20.76 1.36 -8.65
N GLY A 56 19.44 1.54 -8.67
CA GLY A 56 18.81 2.81 -9.03
C GLY A 56 17.59 3.20 -8.22
N HIS A 57 17.01 4.32 -8.64
CA HIS A 57 15.68 4.81 -8.24
C HIS A 57 15.46 5.01 -6.72
N PHE A 58 16.47 5.53 -6.01
CA PHE A 58 16.37 5.81 -4.56
C PHE A 58 15.22 6.74 -4.18
N VAL A 59 14.91 7.75 -5.01
CA VAL A 59 13.76 8.65 -4.79
C VAL A 59 12.44 7.89 -4.85
N LEU A 60 12.29 7.00 -5.84
CA LEU A 60 11.10 6.16 -5.96
C LEU A 60 10.94 5.24 -4.74
N LYS A 61 12.02 4.57 -4.34
CA LYS A 61 12.03 3.70 -3.15
C LYS A 61 11.69 4.48 -1.90
N ALA A 62 12.25 5.69 -1.74
CA ALA A 62 11.93 6.57 -0.62
C ALA A 62 10.46 6.96 -0.62
N ILE A 63 9.86 7.31 -1.76
CA ILE A 63 8.43 7.61 -1.87
C ILE A 63 7.59 6.39 -1.47
N VAL A 64 7.93 5.20 -1.96
CA VAL A 64 7.22 3.95 -1.62
C VAL A 64 7.34 3.66 -0.12
N LEU A 65 8.54 3.78 0.46
CA LEU A 65 8.77 3.57 1.89
C LEU A 65 8.03 4.59 2.76
N VAL A 66 8.07 5.88 2.40
CA VAL A 66 7.31 6.93 3.09
C VAL A 66 5.82 6.66 3.00
N SER A 67 5.32 6.26 1.82
CA SER A 67 3.91 5.90 1.66
C SER A 67 3.52 4.70 2.54
N LEU A 68 4.39 3.70 2.66
CA LEU A 68 4.17 2.55 3.55
C LEU A 68 4.10 3.01 5.02
N VAL A 69 5.04 3.83 5.47
CA VAL A 69 5.07 4.37 6.84
C VAL A 69 3.82 5.20 7.13
N LEU A 70 3.41 6.08 6.21
CA LEU A 70 2.19 6.88 6.35
C LEU A 70 0.93 6.02 6.34
N GLY A 71 0.91 4.93 5.56
CA GLY A 71 -0.18 3.96 5.55
C GLY A 71 -0.33 3.22 6.87
N ILE A 72 0.77 2.82 7.50
CA ILE A 72 0.75 2.11 8.79
C ILE A 72 0.43 3.07 9.95
N ARG A 73 0.81 4.35 9.83
CA ARG A 73 0.64 5.35 10.89
C ARG A 73 -0.82 5.56 11.27
N GLY A 74 -1.21 5.10 12.46
CA GLY A 74 -2.56 5.27 12.99
C GLY A 74 -3.47 4.05 12.82
N ILE A 75 -2.94 2.92 12.33
CA ILE A 75 -3.61 1.62 12.46
C ILE A 75 -3.67 1.25 13.95
N LYS A 76 -4.82 0.78 14.40
CA LYS A 76 -5.03 0.31 15.78
C LYS A 76 -5.44 -1.16 15.78
N ILE A 77 -4.98 -1.91 16.77
CA ILE A 77 -5.45 -3.27 17.02
C ILE A 77 -6.65 -3.17 17.96
N ILE A 78 -7.79 -3.70 17.53
CA ILE A 78 -9.00 -3.79 18.33
C ILE A 78 -8.84 -4.98 19.28
N ARG A 79 -8.88 -4.74 20.59
CA ARG A 79 -8.84 -5.80 21.61
C ARG A 79 -10.15 -6.57 21.65
#